data_AF-A0A061R5E8-F1
#
_entry.id   AF-A0A061R5E8-F1
#
_cell.length_a   1.000
_cell.length_b   1.000
_cell.length_c   1.000
_cell.angle_alpha   90.00
_cell.angle_beta   90.00
_cell.angle_gamma   90.00
#
_symmetry.space_group_name_H-M   'P 1'
#
loop_
_entity.id
_entity.type
_entity.pdbx_description
1 polymer ?
#
loop_
_entity_poly.entity_id
_entity_poly.type
_entity_poly.pdbx_seq_one_letter_code
_entity_poly.pdbx_strand_id
1 'polypeptide(L)'
;RETGTDAHPTDFLSFFCLGQREPKGAAGGLPDGVSPDSLQGRLLRSRRFMIYVHSKMMVVDDEYVIVGSANINMRSMAGARDSEIAMGAYQPAHVCDGEGPLPRGDVHGFRMSLWAEHIGTDGAFLAPHSRECVRRVREVARQNWEAYSADEPTAMQSHLMAYPVDISRDGGVRLLPGQECFPDFPNAPVTGRKSSRLPFVLTT
;
A
#
# COMPACT_ATOMS: atom_id res chain seq x y z
N ARG A 1 3.11 27.22 1.38
CA ARG A 1 3.02 27.08 2.85
C ARG A 1 2.10 28.20 3.36
N GLU A 2 0.79 27.98 3.39
CA GLU A 2 -0.19 29.07 3.63
C GLU A 2 -0.83 29.05 5.02
N THR A 3 -0.70 27.97 5.79
CA THR A 3 -1.44 27.80 7.06
C THR A 3 -0.58 27.81 8.33
N GLY A 4 0.75 27.97 8.22
CA GLY A 4 1.66 28.01 9.38
C GLY A 4 1.71 26.74 10.23
N THR A 5 1.12 25.63 9.78
CA THR A 5 1.05 24.38 10.55
C THR A 5 2.37 23.61 10.53
N ASP A 6 2.64 22.85 11.60
CA ASP A 6 3.75 21.90 11.71
C ASP A 6 3.52 20.57 10.97
N ALA A 7 2.30 20.36 10.47
CA ALA A 7 1.83 19.14 9.84
C ALA A 7 2.68 18.74 8.63
N HIS A 8 2.93 17.44 8.50
CA HIS A 8 3.63 16.88 7.36
C HIS A 8 2.63 16.59 6.22
N PRO A 9 2.98 16.73 4.92
CA PRO A 9 2.06 16.39 3.82
C PRO A 9 1.46 14.97 3.93
N THR A 10 2.24 14.03 4.45
CA THR A 10 1.79 12.65 4.66
C THR A 10 0.83 12.46 5.84
N ASP A 11 0.61 13.48 6.66
CA ASP A 11 -0.50 13.48 7.63
C ASP A 11 -1.86 13.62 6.90
N PHE A 12 -1.86 13.93 5.60
CA PHE A 12 -3.05 14.10 4.76
C PHE A 12 -3.12 13.10 3.60
N LEU A 13 -1.98 12.75 3.00
CA LEU A 13 -1.92 11.79 1.89
C LEU A 13 -0.73 10.83 2.06
N SER A 14 -1.03 9.55 2.25
CA SER A 14 -0.03 8.49 2.41
C SER A 14 -0.20 7.40 1.35
N PHE A 15 0.93 6.86 0.89
CA PHE A 15 0.96 5.75 -0.06
C PHE A 15 1.60 4.52 0.59
N PHE A 16 0.99 3.37 0.34
CA PHE A 16 1.39 2.09 0.92
C PHE A 16 1.42 1.00 -0.14
N CYS A 17 2.14 -0.07 0.14
CA CYS A 17 2.08 -1.33 -0.59
C CYS A 17 1.98 -2.49 0.40
N LEU A 18 1.76 -3.72 -0.09
CA LEU A 18 1.69 -4.90 0.75
C LEU A 18 2.88 -5.83 0.50
N GLY A 19 3.37 -6.44 1.57
CA GLY A 19 4.48 -7.39 1.54
C GLY A 19 4.33 -8.45 2.59
N GLN A 20 4.99 -9.57 2.36
CA GLN A 20 5.16 -10.62 3.35
C GLN A 20 6.61 -11.03 3.41
N ARG A 21 7.07 -11.30 4.62
CA ARG A 21 8.37 -11.90 4.86
C ARG A 21 8.24 -13.00 5.89
N GLU A 22 8.59 -14.21 5.51
CA GLU A 22 8.54 -15.34 6.40
C GLU A 22 9.81 -15.41 7.25
N PRO A 23 9.69 -15.74 8.55
CA PRO A 23 10.87 -16.01 9.37
C PRO A 23 11.65 -17.19 8.81
N LYS A 24 12.94 -17.25 9.17
CA LYS A 24 13.79 -18.38 8.81
C LYS A 24 13.24 -19.68 9.42
N GLY A 25 12.55 -20.48 8.62
CA GLY A 25 12.10 -21.82 9.00
C GLY A 25 13.26 -22.82 9.05
N ALA A 26 12.99 -24.02 9.56
CA ALA A 26 13.97 -25.10 9.71
C ALA A 26 14.47 -25.71 8.38
N ALA A 27 13.87 -25.36 7.24
CA ALA A 27 14.17 -25.98 5.96
C ALA A 27 15.28 -25.25 5.18
N GLY A 28 16.44 -25.94 5.08
CA GLY A 28 17.26 -26.16 3.88
C GLY A 28 17.91 -24.97 3.17
N GLY A 29 19.16 -25.14 2.74
CA GLY A 29 19.79 -24.25 1.76
C GLY A 29 19.02 -24.18 0.44
N LEU A 30 19.56 -23.44 -0.53
CA LEU A 30 18.96 -23.36 -1.86
C LEU A 30 18.77 -24.77 -2.46
N PRO A 31 17.64 -25.06 -3.13
CA PRO A 31 17.46 -26.31 -3.85
C PRO A 31 18.57 -26.52 -4.90
N ASP A 32 18.90 -27.78 -5.18
CA ASP A 32 19.90 -28.12 -6.19
C ASP A 32 19.55 -27.49 -7.56
N GLY A 33 20.55 -26.89 -8.19
CA GLY A 33 20.41 -26.22 -9.49
C GLY A 33 19.91 -24.77 -9.43
N VAL A 34 19.51 -24.24 -8.27
CA VAL A 34 19.13 -22.82 -8.13
C VAL A 34 20.38 -21.96 -7.91
N SER A 35 20.70 -21.10 -8.88
CA SER A 35 21.80 -20.14 -8.72
C SER A 35 21.49 -19.13 -7.61
N PRO A 36 22.42 -18.91 -6.65
CA PRO A 36 22.34 -17.87 -5.63
C PRO A 36 22.00 -16.47 -6.15
N ASP A 37 22.44 -16.15 -7.37
CA ASP A 37 22.29 -14.84 -8.02
C ASP A 37 21.08 -14.77 -8.97
N SER A 38 20.36 -15.86 -9.14
CA SER A 38 19.07 -15.83 -9.83
C SER A 38 18.01 -15.10 -9.01
N LEU A 39 16.93 -14.66 -9.64
CA LEU A 39 15.78 -14.10 -8.92
C LEU A 39 15.24 -15.12 -7.90
N GLN A 40 15.07 -16.38 -8.33
CA GLN A 40 14.62 -17.45 -7.45
C GLN A 40 15.55 -17.63 -6.24
N GLY A 41 16.86 -17.63 -6.46
CA GLY A 41 17.86 -17.75 -5.39
C GLY A 41 17.82 -16.59 -4.39
N ARG A 42 17.63 -15.34 -4.87
CA ARG A 42 17.47 -14.17 -3.99
C ARG A 42 16.20 -14.27 -3.16
N LEU A 43 15.05 -14.58 -3.77
CA LEU A 43 13.76 -14.65 -3.09
C LEU A 43 13.70 -15.77 -2.04
N LEU A 44 14.27 -16.94 -2.33
CA LEU A 44 14.35 -18.04 -1.37
C LEU A 44 15.22 -17.66 -0.15
N ARG A 45 16.24 -16.83 -0.34
CA ARG A 45 17.15 -16.41 0.73
C ARG A 45 16.57 -15.26 1.56
N SER A 46 16.01 -14.25 0.91
CA SER A 46 15.40 -13.10 1.58
C SER A 46 14.07 -13.45 2.25
N ARG A 47 13.39 -14.50 1.74
CA ARG A 47 12.09 -15.01 2.18
C ARG A 47 10.99 -13.96 2.18
N ARG A 48 11.12 -12.98 1.29
CA ARG A 48 10.17 -11.87 1.16
C ARG A 48 9.63 -11.77 -0.25
N PHE A 49 8.38 -11.35 -0.36
CA PHE A 49 7.79 -10.96 -1.63
C PHE A 49 6.64 -9.97 -1.41
N MET A 50 6.30 -9.21 -2.46
CA MET A 50 5.12 -8.36 -2.39
C MET A 50 3.85 -9.22 -2.31
N ILE A 51 2.87 -8.78 -1.54
CA ILE A 51 1.50 -9.24 -1.72
C ILE A 51 0.91 -8.37 -2.82
N TYR A 52 0.50 -8.99 -3.92
CA TYR A 52 0.07 -8.27 -5.09
C TYR A 52 -1.33 -7.65 -4.87
N VAL A 53 -1.38 -6.31 -4.82
CA VAL A 53 -2.64 -5.58 -4.69
C VAL A 53 -3.35 -5.53 -6.04
N HIS A 54 -4.27 -6.47 -6.25
CA HIS A 54 -5.13 -6.50 -7.44
C HIS A 54 -6.48 -5.81 -7.23
N SER A 55 -6.74 -5.25 -6.03
CA SER A 55 -7.98 -4.60 -5.67
C SER A 55 -8.26 -3.35 -6.52
N LYS A 56 -9.54 -3.13 -6.85
CA LYS A 56 -10.05 -1.87 -7.42
C LYS A 56 -11.27 -1.46 -6.59
N MET A 57 -10.99 -0.78 -5.50
CA MET A 57 -11.99 -0.47 -4.48
C MET A 57 -11.65 0.84 -3.78
N MET A 58 -12.68 1.54 -3.34
CA MET A 58 -12.58 2.76 -2.56
C MET A 58 -13.66 2.75 -1.48
N VAL A 59 -13.28 3.05 -0.23
CA VAL A 59 -14.19 3.30 0.88
C VAL A 59 -14.12 4.78 1.22
N VAL A 60 -15.28 5.42 1.35
CA VAL A 60 -15.42 6.84 1.70
C VAL A 60 -16.26 6.94 2.97
N ASP A 61 -15.71 7.63 3.98
CA ASP A 61 -16.36 7.99 5.24
C ASP A 61 -17.02 6.82 6.01
N ASP A 62 -16.53 5.59 5.84
CA ASP A 62 -17.13 4.36 6.40
C ASP A 62 -18.62 4.15 6.00
N GLU A 63 -19.09 4.86 4.97
CA GLU A 63 -20.49 4.90 4.52
C GLU A 63 -20.66 4.31 3.12
N TYR A 64 -19.78 4.71 2.20
CA TYR A 64 -19.91 4.41 0.78
C TYR A 64 -18.72 3.57 0.33
N VAL A 65 -18.99 2.54 -0.47
CA VAL A 65 -17.96 1.69 -1.07
C VAL A 65 -18.17 1.55 -2.57
N ILE A 66 -17.09 1.65 -3.34
CA ILE A 66 -17.04 1.24 -4.74
C ILE A 66 -16.20 -0.02 -4.84
N VAL A 67 -16.69 -1.05 -5.51
CA VAL A 67 -15.95 -2.26 -5.86
C VAL A 67 -16.17 -2.58 -7.33
N GLY A 68 -15.10 -2.86 -8.07
CA GLY A 68 -15.22 -3.16 -9.49
C GLY A 68 -13.95 -3.70 -10.14
N SER A 69 -13.86 -3.55 -11.45
CA SER A 69 -12.71 -3.94 -12.27
C SER A 69 -11.79 -2.75 -12.63
N ALA A 70 -12.30 -1.51 -12.57
CA ALA A 70 -11.62 -0.30 -13.04
C ALA A 70 -10.43 0.12 -12.17
N ASN A 71 -9.22 0.12 -12.72
CA ASN A 71 -8.03 0.67 -12.07
C ASN A 71 -8.06 2.21 -12.07
N ILE A 72 -7.32 2.85 -11.17
CA ILE A 72 -7.12 4.32 -11.19
C ILE A 72 -6.07 4.68 -12.25
N ASN A 73 -6.44 4.56 -13.52
CA ASN A 73 -5.61 4.91 -14.68
C ASN A 73 -6.50 5.25 -15.89
N MET A 74 -5.92 5.79 -16.96
CA MET A 74 -6.65 6.15 -18.18
C MET A 74 -7.21 4.93 -18.91
N ARG A 75 -6.53 3.79 -18.90
CA ARG A 75 -7.01 2.54 -19.52
C ARG A 75 -8.40 2.14 -19.02
N SER A 76 -8.63 2.21 -17.71
CA SER A 76 -9.91 1.87 -17.10
C SER A 76 -10.87 3.08 -17.03
N MET A 77 -10.38 4.30 -16.75
CA MET A 77 -11.23 5.46 -16.48
C MET A 77 -11.67 6.24 -17.73
N ALA A 78 -11.08 6.00 -18.91
CA ALA A 78 -11.43 6.74 -20.13
C ALA A 78 -12.81 6.37 -20.71
N GLY A 79 -13.39 5.23 -20.32
CA GLY A 79 -14.68 4.72 -20.81
C GLY A 79 -14.67 4.18 -22.26
N ALA A 80 -13.75 4.66 -23.10
CA ALA A 80 -13.59 4.24 -24.51
C ALA A 80 -12.33 3.38 -24.76
N ARG A 81 -11.66 2.92 -23.69
CA ARG A 81 -10.50 2.03 -23.76
C ARG A 81 -10.92 0.61 -23.35
N ASP A 82 -10.59 0.19 -22.13
CA ASP A 82 -11.02 -1.11 -21.63
C ASP A 82 -12.47 -1.01 -21.14
N SER A 83 -13.24 -2.09 -21.31
CA SER A 83 -14.60 -2.18 -20.78
C SER A 83 -14.52 -2.55 -19.29
N GLU A 84 -15.07 -1.71 -18.43
CA GLU A 84 -15.02 -1.87 -16.98
C GLU A 84 -16.43 -1.87 -16.38
N ILE A 85 -16.57 -2.50 -15.22
CA ILE A 85 -17.79 -2.44 -14.41
C ILE A 85 -17.44 -2.20 -12.95
N ALA A 86 -18.26 -1.41 -12.28
CA ALA A 86 -18.15 -1.18 -10.84
C ALA A 86 -19.53 -1.01 -10.23
N MET A 87 -19.67 -1.44 -8.97
CA MET A 87 -20.84 -1.20 -8.14
C MET A 87 -20.46 -0.22 -7.03
N GLY A 88 -21.29 0.80 -6.84
CA GLY A 88 -21.23 1.71 -5.71
C GLY A 88 -22.40 1.45 -4.78
N ALA A 89 -22.14 1.29 -3.49
CA ALA A 89 -23.17 0.95 -2.51
C ALA A 89 -22.96 1.71 -1.19
N TYR A 90 -24.07 1.99 -0.52
CA TYR A 90 -24.14 2.51 0.84
C TYR A 90 -25.36 1.93 1.54
N GLN A 91 -25.39 2.05 2.87
CA GLN A 91 -26.53 1.61 3.67
C GLN A 91 -27.30 2.84 4.16
N PRO A 92 -28.57 3.06 3.76
CA PRO A 92 -29.32 4.28 4.12
C PRO A 92 -29.45 4.54 5.62
N ALA A 93 -29.39 3.50 6.45
CA ALA A 93 -29.43 3.62 7.92
C ALA A 93 -28.05 3.92 8.55
N HIS A 94 -26.98 3.97 7.77
CA HIS A 94 -25.60 4.13 8.22
C HIS A 94 -24.89 5.19 7.35
N VAL A 95 -25.40 6.42 7.40
CA VAL A 95 -24.88 7.58 6.67
C VAL A 95 -24.35 8.65 7.62
N CYS A 96 -23.35 9.41 7.18
CA CYS A 96 -22.76 10.51 7.93
C CYS A 96 -23.56 11.80 7.64
N ASP A 97 -24.05 12.45 8.69
CA ASP A 97 -24.77 13.73 8.60
C ASP A 97 -23.88 14.97 8.81
N GLY A 98 -22.56 14.77 8.91
CA GLY A 98 -21.55 15.82 9.01
C GLY A 98 -21.22 16.29 10.43
N GLU A 99 -22.04 15.95 11.43
CA GLU A 99 -21.85 16.37 12.84
C GLU A 99 -21.75 15.17 13.80
N GLY A 100 -22.11 13.95 13.35
CA GLY A 100 -22.07 12.72 14.15
C GLY A 100 -20.78 11.88 14.05
N PRO A 101 -20.67 10.80 14.84
CA PRO A 101 -19.61 9.81 14.68
C PRO A 101 -19.72 9.12 13.31
N LEU A 102 -18.60 8.64 12.77
CA LEU A 102 -18.61 7.87 11.53
C LEU A 102 -19.57 6.68 11.62
N PRO A 103 -20.28 6.34 10.52
CA PRO A 103 -21.18 5.20 10.48
C PRO A 103 -20.50 3.89 10.87
N ARG A 104 -21.25 2.98 11.49
CA ARG A 104 -20.78 1.66 11.97
C ARG A 104 -21.51 0.50 11.27
N GLY A 105 -21.82 0.66 9.99
CA GLY A 105 -22.45 -0.38 9.16
C GLY A 105 -21.47 -1.42 8.62
N ASP A 106 -21.88 -2.15 7.59
CA ASP A 106 -21.08 -3.17 6.92
C ASP A 106 -19.86 -2.59 6.20
N VAL A 107 -19.96 -1.36 5.68
CA VAL A 107 -18.81 -0.67 5.04
C VAL A 107 -17.71 -0.42 6.06
N HIS A 108 -18.07 0.09 7.25
CA HIS A 108 -17.16 0.22 8.39
C HIS A 108 -16.55 -1.12 8.79
N GLY A 109 -17.37 -2.16 8.96
CA GLY A 109 -16.93 -3.50 9.34
C GLY A 109 -15.94 -4.10 8.32
N PHE A 110 -16.25 -3.96 7.03
CA PHE A 110 -15.39 -4.40 5.94
C PHE A 110 -14.03 -3.67 5.96
N ARG A 111 -14.04 -2.36 6.10
CA ARG A 111 -12.82 -1.55 6.20
C ARG A 111 -11.98 -1.95 7.42
N MET A 112 -12.60 -2.13 8.58
CA MET A 112 -11.91 -2.63 9.78
C MET A 112 -11.34 -4.03 9.59
N SER A 113 -12.03 -4.94 8.89
CA SER A 113 -11.53 -6.29 8.58
C SER A 113 -10.28 -6.24 7.70
N LEU A 114 -10.26 -5.40 6.66
CA LEU A 114 -9.08 -5.21 5.81
C LEU A 114 -7.91 -4.61 6.60
N TRP A 115 -8.19 -3.65 7.49
CA TRP A 115 -7.17 -3.08 8.34
C TRP A 115 -6.63 -4.11 9.33
N ALA A 116 -7.49 -4.94 9.92
CA ALA A 116 -7.04 -6.03 10.79
C ALA A 116 -6.10 -7.00 10.06
N GLU A 117 -6.37 -7.33 8.79
CA GLU A 117 -5.49 -8.13 7.95
C GLU A 117 -4.15 -7.43 7.68
N HIS A 118 -4.18 -6.15 7.28
CA HIS A 118 -2.99 -5.48 6.76
C HIS A 118 -2.13 -4.79 7.83
N ILE A 119 -2.72 -4.33 8.93
CA ILE A 119 -2.06 -3.56 9.99
C ILE A 119 -2.39 -4.01 11.42
N GLY A 120 -3.26 -5.02 11.58
CA GLY A 120 -3.74 -5.45 12.89
C GLY A 120 -4.83 -4.52 13.46
N THR A 121 -5.07 -4.63 14.75
CA THR A 121 -6.16 -3.92 15.45
C THR A 121 -5.62 -2.85 16.39
N ASP A 122 -6.19 -1.64 16.31
CA ASP A 122 -5.86 -0.53 17.19
C ASP A 122 -7.12 0.36 17.36
N GLY A 123 -7.31 0.95 18.54
CA GLY A 123 -8.44 1.85 18.81
C GLY A 123 -8.41 3.11 17.95
N ALA A 124 -7.22 3.61 17.59
CA ALA A 124 -7.06 4.77 16.73
C ALA A 124 -7.71 4.57 15.34
N PHE A 125 -7.78 3.33 14.86
CA PHE A 125 -8.34 2.98 13.56
C PHE A 125 -9.86 3.17 13.47
N LEU A 126 -10.54 3.41 14.59
CA LEU A 126 -11.96 3.74 14.59
C LEU A 126 -12.26 5.15 14.05
N ALA A 127 -11.24 6.02 13.94
CA ALA A 127 -11.35 7.41 13.46
C ALA A 127 -10.30 7.71 12.35
N PRO A 128 -10.45 7.16 11.14
CA PRO A 128 -9.48 7.29 10.03
C PRO A 128 -9.20 8.74 9.58
N HIS A 129 -10.12 9.66 9.83
CA HIS A 129 -9.95 11.09 9.55
C HIS A 129 -8.96 11.79 10.51
N SER A 130 -8.69 11.18 11.67
CA SER A 130 -7.85 11.79 12.70
C SER A 130 -6.36 11.71 12.34
N ARG A 131 -5.61 12.77 12.66
CA ARG A 131 -4.15 12.76 12.49
C ARG A 131 -3.45 11.68 13.31
N GLU A 132 -4.02 11.35 14.47
CA GLU A 132 -3.55 10.25 15.32
C GLU A 132 -3.60 8.92 14.56
N CYS A 133 -4.76 8.60 13.96
CA CYS A 133 -4.91 7.39 13.15
C CYS A 133 -3.93 7.36 11.98
N VAL A 134 -3.82 8.44 11.20
CA VAL A 134 -2.90 8.50 10.05
C VAL A 134 -1.45 8.27 10.49
N ARG A 135 -1.03 8.90 11.59
CA ARG A 135 0.32 8.70 12.15
C ARG A 135 0.55 7.27 12.63
N ARG A 136 -0.45 6.65 13.27
CA ARG A 136 -0.37 5.26 13.73
C ARG A 136 -0.24 4.28 12.56
N VAL A 137 -1.05 4.43 11.51
CA VAL A 137 -0.95 3.61 10.29
C VAL A 137 0.44 3.75 9.66
N ARG A 138 0.95 4.99 9.54
CA ARG A 138 2.28 5.25 8.99
C ARG A 138 3.41 4.67 9.84
N GLU A 139 3.27 4.69 11.16
CA GLU A 139 4.24 4.09 12.07
C GLU A 139 4.37 2.59 11.84
N VAL A 140 3.23 1.88 11.84
CA VAL A 140 3.18 0.43 11.55
C VAL A 140 3.76 0.14 10.17
N ALA A 141 3.37 0.91 9.16
CA ALA A 141 3.84 0.75 7.79
C ALA A 141 5.36 0.96 7.64
N ARG A 142 5.94 1.91 8.38
CA ARG A 142 7.40 2.14 8.42
C ARG A 142 8.13 0.97 9.09
N GLN A 143 7.64 0.50 10.24
CA GLN A 143 8.22 -0.64 10.95
C GLN A 143 8.19 -1.91 10.09
N ASN A 144 7.09 -2.16 9.39
CA ASN A 144 6.98 -3.28 8.45
C ASN A 144 7.91 -3.12 7.24
N TRP A 145 8.08 -1.91 6.70
CA TRP A 145 9.06 -1.67 5.63
C TRP A 145 10.49 -1.95 6.09
N GLU A 146 10.86 -1.54 7.30
CA GLU A 146 12.17 -1.81 7.89
C GLU A 146 12.41 -3.32 8.05
N ALA A 147 11.42 -4.06 8.57
CA ALA A 147 11.49 -5.52 8.68
C ALA A 147 11.55 -6.21 7.32
N TYR A 148 10.79 -5.73 6.33
CA TYR A 148 10.79 -6.25 4.96
C TYR A 148 12.12 -6.02 4.26
N SER A 149 12.69 -4.81 4.40
CA SER A 149 13.91 -4.39 3.69
C SER A 149 15.21 -4.84 4.37
N ALA A 150 15.19 -5.22 5.65
CA ALA A 150 16.36 -5.67 6.41
C ALA A 150 17.16 -6.79 5.70
N ASP A 151 18.48 -6.81 5.93
CA ASP A 151 19.37 -7.80 5.32
C ASP A 151 19.01 -9.23 5.76
N GLU A 152 18.75 -9.44 7.05
CA GLU A 152 18.40 -10.75 7.61
C GLU A 152 16.87 -10.98 7.65
N PRO A 153 16.39 -12.24 7.44
CA PRO A 153 14.97 -12.59 7.52
C PRO A 153 14.35 -12.26 8.88
N THR A 154 13.69 -11.11 8.94
CA THR A 154 12.93 -10.65 10.11
C THR A 154 11.44 -10.87 9.86
N ALA A 155 10.73 -11.42 10.85
CA ALA A 155 9.28 -11.58 10.76
C ALA A 155 8.60 -10.21 10.73
N MET A 156 7.65 -10.02 9.82
CA MET A 156 6.80 -8.84 9.79
C MET A 156 5.65 -8.99 10.79
N GLN A 157 5.22 -7.88 11.40
CA GLN A 157 4.06 -7.89 12.30
C GLN A 157 2.74 -7.94 11.53
N SER A 158 2.71 -7.31 10.36
CA SER A 158 1.56 -7.25 9.47
C SER A 158 2.04 -6.92 8.04
N HIS A 159 1.13 -6.75 7.08
CA HIS A 159 1.47 -6.72 5.65
C HIS A 159 1.64 -5.33 5.05
N LEU A 160 1.05 -4.29 5.64
CA LEU A 160 1.11 -2.93 5.10
C LEU A 160 2.50 -2.35 5.30
N MET A 161 3.09 -1.85 4.21
CA MET A 161 4.39 -1.20 4.21
C MET A 161 4.27 0.21 3.63
N ALA A 162 5.08 1.13 4.13
CA ALA A 162 5.22 2.43 3.51
C ALA A 162 5.74 2.24 2.07
N TYR A 163 5.12 2.89 1.09
CA TYR A 163 5.67 2.87 -0.27
C TYR A 163 7.08 3.50 -0.23
N PRO A 164 8.09 2.93 -0.90
CA PRO A 164 9.51 3.25 -0.64
C PRO A 164 9.98 4.58 -1.24
N VAL A 165 9.29 5.66 -0.89
CA VAL A 165 9.60 7.04 -1.25
C VAL A 165 9.59 7.92 -0.01
N ASP A 166 10.42 8.96 -0.02
CA ASP A 166 10.38 10.04 0.94
C ASP A 166 9.59 11.23 0.39
N ILE A 167 8.80 11.87 1.24
CA ILE A 167 8.02 13.06 0.86
C ILE A 167 8.57 14.23 1.67
N SER A 168 9.17 15.21 1.01
CA SER A 168 9.68 16.38 1.70
C SER A 168 8.56 17.33 2.14
N ARG A 169 8.86 18.22 3.10
CA ARG A 169 7.88 19.18 3.66
C ARG A 169 7.29 20.17 2.65
N ASP A 170 7.88 20.29 1.47
CA ASP A 170 7.40 21.08 0.34
C ASP A 170 6.62 20.25 -0.70
N GLY A 171 6.41 18.95 -0.45
CA GLY A 171 5.69 18.04 -1.33
C GLY A 171 6.56 17.34 -2.39
N GLY A 172 7.88 17.56 -2.37
CA GLY A 172 8.79 16.85 -3.26
C GLY A 172 8.82 15.35 -2.98
N VAL A 173 8.76 14.54 -4.03
CA VAL A 173 8.91 13.07 -3.93
C VAL A 173 10.38 12.71 -4.18
N ARG A 174 10.97 11.97 -3.26
CA ARG A 174 12.37 11.52 -3.31
C ARG A 174 12.44 10.01 -3.07
N LEU A 175 13.56 9.42 -3.45
CA LEU A 175 13.86 8.04 -3.07
C LEU A 175 14.25 8.00 -1.59
N LEU A 176 13.85 6.94 -0.90
CA LEU A 176 14.44 6.64 0.40
C LEU A 176 15.95 6.34 0.21
N PRO A 177 16.83 6.84 1.10
CA PRO A 177 18.26 6.56 1.01
C PRO A 177 18.56 5.05 0.93
N GLY A 178 19.33 4.63 -0.06
CA GLY A 178 19.69 3.22 -0.28
C GLY A 178 18.58 2.34 -0.87
N GLN A 179 17.49 2.94 -1.38
CA GLN A 179 16.34 2.24 -1.97
C GLN A 179 16.07 2.70 -3.41
N GLU A 180 17.11 2.75 -4.25
CA GLU A 180 16.94 3.13 -5.66
C GLU A 180 16.10 2.13 -6.45
N CYS A 181 16.21 0.85 -6.09
CA CYS A 181 15.48 -0.27 -6.70
C CYS A 181 14.70 -1.05 -5.64
N PHE A 182 13.68 -1.80 -6.07
CA PHE A 182 12.96 -2.68 -5.16
C PHE A 182 13.88 -3.78 -4.61
N PRO A 183 13.72 -4.16 -3.32
CA PRO A 183 14.53 -5.21 -2.73
C PRO A 183 14.46 -6.52 -3.53
N ASP A 184 15.61 -7.16 -3.77
CA ASP A 184 15.79 -8.36 -4.62
C ASP A 184 15.63 -8.16 -6.14
N PHE A 185 15.33 -6.94 -6.59
CA PHE A 185 15.16 -6.57 -8.00
C PHE A 185 16.10 -5.41 -8.41
N PRO A 186 17.41 -5.66 -8.60
CA PRO A 186 18.41 -4.62 -8.87
C PRO A 186 18.21 -3.84 -10.19
N ASN A 187 17.33 -4.33 -11.07
CA ASN A 187 17.02 -3.71 -12.36
C ASN A 187 15.61 -3.09 -12.40
N ALA A 188 14.95 -2.94 -11.25
CA ALA A 188 13.61 -2.36 -11.14
C ALA A 188 13.64 -1.10 -10.26
N PRO A 189 13.88 0.08 -10.85
CA PRO A 189 13.88 1.35 -10.11
C PRO A 189 12.52 1.64 -9.49
N VAL A 190 12.49 2.10 -8.24
CA VAL A 190 11.24 2.44 -7.52
C VAL A 190 10.48 3.58 -8.21
N THR A 191 11.20 4.54 -8.80
CA THR A 191 10.63 5.66 -9.57
C THR A 191 10.16 5.25 -10.97
N GLY A 192 10.40 4.01 -11.37
CA GLY A 192 10.19 3.54 -12.74
C GLY A 192 11.16 4.17 -13.74
N ARG A 193 10.90 3.93 -15.03
CA ARG A 193 11.66 4.52 -16.14
C ARG A 193 10.71 4.83 -17.28
N LYS A 194 10.74 6.07 -17.78
CA LYS A 194 9.99 6.43 -18.99
C LYS A 194 10.50 5.58 -20.16
N SER A 195 9.59 4.87 -20.82
CA SER A 195 9.93 4.09 -22.00
C SER A 195 10.10 5.00 -23.21
N SER A 196 11.15 4.75 -24.01
CA SER A 196 11.33 5.35 -25.33
C SER A 196 10.64 4.56 -26.45
N ARG A 197 10.14 3.36 -26.15
CA ARG A 197 9.55 2.43 -27.13
C ARG A 197 8.04 2.27 -26.96
N LEU A 198 7.55 2.29 -25.72
CA LEU A 198 6.13 2.08 -25.43
C LEU A 198 5.41 3.44 -25.42
N PRO A 199 4.41 3.65 -26.29
CA PRO A 199 3.62 4.87 -26.30
C PRO A 199 2.72 4.95 -25.06
N PHE A 200 2.42 6.19 -24.64
CA PHE A 200 1.62 6.50 -23.44
C PHE A 200 0.26 5.80 -23.43
N VAL A 201 -0.36 5.63 -24.60
CA VAL A 201 -1.67 4.95 -24.74
C VAL A 201 -1.66 3.51 -24.25
N LEU A 202 -0.51 2.82 -24.24
CA LEU A 202 -0.40 1.45 -23.75
C LEU A 202 -0.15 1.36 -22.24
N THR A 203 0.45 2.39 -21.65
CA THR A 203 0.98 2.37 -20.27
C THR A 203 0.23 3.28 -19.30
N THR A 204 -0.87 3.89 -19.74
CA THR A 204 -1.73 4.74 -18.92
C THR A 204 -3.16 4.29 -18.93
#